data_AF-A0A7S0ZQY2-F1
#
_entry.id   AF-A0A7S0ZQY2-F1
#
_cell.length_a   1.000
_cell.length_b   1.000
_cell.length_c   1.000
_cell.angle_alpha   90.00
_cell.angle_beta   90.00
_cell.angle_gamma   90.00
#
_symmetry.space_group_name_H-M   'P 1'
#
loop_
_entity.id
_entity.type
_entity.pdbx_description
1 polymer ?
#
loop_
_entity_poly.entity_id
_entity_poly.type
_entity_poly.pdbx_seq_one_letter_code
_entity_poly.pdbx_strand_id
1 'polypeptide(L)'
;SSRTRVTNMMSVPFPSVPDRVVATYDTLENAQGLKLQTFRFETKDASPVGLVWLCHGYSGHSVFSWFLPSAPGQPHDQFEGGILANLVDAGYVVCTLDHQSH
;
A
#
# COMPACT_ATOMS: atom_id res chain seq x y z
N SER A 1 -0.01 -8.03 -25.38
CA SER A 1 0.36 -8.76 -24.14
C SER A 1 1.55 -8.04 -23.53
N SER A 2 1.31 -7.03 -22.70
CA SER A 2 2.36 -6.29 -21.99
C SER A 2 2.58 -6.95 -20.63
N ARG A 3 3.76 -7.52 -20.41
CA ARG A 3 4.20 -7.98 -19.09
C ARG A 3 4.36 -6.74 -18.20
N THR A 4 3.54 -6.63 -17.16
CA THR A 4 3.85 -5.75 -16.02
C THR A 4 5.21 -6.17 -15.47
N ARG A 5 6.21 -5.31 -15.62
CA ARG A 5 7.55 -5.56 -15.09
C ARG A 5 7.56 -5.10 -13.63
N VAL A 6 7.75 -6.05 -12.72
CA VAL A 6 8.00 -5.79 -11.29
C VAL A 6 9.47 -5.41 -11.16
N THR A 7 9.77 -4.26 -10.56
CA THR A 7 11.13 -3.72 -10.46
C THR A 7 11.54 -3.54 -9.01
N ASN A 8 12.07 -4.62 -8.42
CA ASN A 8 12.65 -4.68 -7.07
C ASN A 8 11.70 -4.26 -5.93
N MET A 9 11.04 -5.25 -5.32
CA MET A 9 10.37 -5.06 -4.02
C MET A 9 11.41 -4.75 -2.94
N MET A 10 11.25 -3.61 -2.27
CA MET A 10 12.07 -3.21 -1.12
C MET A 10 11.19 -3.19 0.13
N SER A 11 11.64 -3.81 1.22
CA SER A 11 10.97 -3.62 2.51
C SER A 11 11.16 -2.17 2.96
N VAL A 12 10.08 -1.53 3.40
CA VAL A 12 10.10 -0.14 3.85
C VAL A 12 9.54 -0.05 5.26
N PRO A 13 10.23 0.65 6.18
CA PRO A 13 9.66 0.94 7.48
C PRO A 13 8.58 2.01 7.31
N PHE A 14 7.33 1.66 7.64
CA PHE A 14 6.26 2.63 7.80
C PHE A 14 6.04 2.89 9.30
N PRO A 15 5.97 4.16 9.73
CA PRO A 15 5.55 4.49 11.09
C PRO A 15 4.21 3.82 11.39
N SER A 16 4.07 3.28 12.60
CA SER A 16 2.88 2.59 13.14
C SER A 16 2.48 1.25 12.51
N VAL A 17 3.14 0.77 11.44
CA VAL A 17 2.90 -0.60 10.95
C VAL A 17 3.47 -1.60 11.97
N PRO A 18 2.66 -2.54 12.51
CA PRO A 18 3.11 -3.45 13.54
C PRO A 18 4.08 -4.50 12.99
N ASP A 19 4.96 -5.03 13.83
CA ASP A 19 6.00 -6.01 13.43
C ASP A 19 5.44 -7.27 12.78
N ARG A 20 4.17 -7.61 13.02
CA ARG A 20 3.47 -8.74 12.39
C ARG A 20 3.15 -8.51 10.91
N VAL A 21 3.23 -7.27 10.43
CA VAL A 21 2.93 -6.89 9.04
C VAL A 21 4.22 -6.59 8.31
N VAL A 22 4.34 -7.11 7.09
CA VAL A 22 5.40 -6.73 6.15
C VAL A 22 4.84 -5.64 5.25
N ALA A 23 5.53 -4.51 5.19
CA ALA A 23 5.31 -3.49 4.19
C ALA A 23 6.46 -3.49 3.17
N THR A 24 6.12 -3.56 1.90
CA THR A 24 7.08 -3.46 0.80
C THR A 24 6.66 -2.38 -0.19
N TYR A 25 7.62 -1.65 -0.71
CA TYR A 25 7.46 -0.68 -1.79
C TYR A 25 7.96 -1.27 -3.11
N ASP A 26 7.27 -0.97 -4.19
CA ASP A 26 7.67 -1.32 -5.56
C ASP A 26 7.20 -0.24 -6.55
N THR A 27 7.60 -0.38 -7.80
CA THR A 27 7.13 0.40 -8.94
C THR A 27 6.62 -0.53 -10.04
N LEU A 28 5.41 -0.26 -10.52
CA LEU A 28 4.82 -0.95 -11.67
C LEU A 28 4.92 -0.06 -12.90
N GLU A 29 5.12 -0.67 -14.07
CA GLU A 29 5.00 0.04 -15.34
C GLU A 29 3.68 -0.34 -16.02
N ASN A 30 2.88 0.67 -16.36
CA ASN A 30 1.62 0.45 -17.09
C ASN A 30 1.85 0.33 -18.61
N ALA A 31 0.78 0.03 -19.35
CA ALA A 31 0.86 -0.17 -20.80
C ALA A 31 1.31 1.08 -21.58
N GLN A 32 1.21 2.27 -20.98
CA GLN A 32 1.68 3.54 -21.52
C GLN A 32 3.14 3.86 -21.15
N GLY A 33 3.83 2.95 -20.44
CA GLY A 33 5.20 3.16 -19.97
C GLY A 33 5.31 4.06 -18.73
N LEU A 34 4.19 4.37 -18.06
CA LEU A 34 4.21 5.18 -16.85
C LEU A 34 4.56 4.32 -15.65
N LYS A 35 5.47 4.84 -14.82
CA LYS A 35 5.85 4.26 -13.53
C LYS A 35 4.83 4.67 -12.47
N LEU A 36 4.22 3.67 -11.84
CA LEU A 36 3.25 3.82 -10.76
C LEU A 36 3.86 3.26 -9.49
N GLN A 37 3.83 4.05 -8.43
CA GLN A 37 4.32 3.61 -7.12
C GLN A 37 3.29 2.68 -6.48
N THR A 38 3.75 1.62 -5.84
CA THR A 38 2.87 0.70 -5.12
C THR A 38 3.46 0.32 -3.77
N PHE A 39 2.58 0.14 -2.79
CA PHE A 39 2.93 -0.45 -1.51
C PHE A 39 2.10 -1.72 -1.32
N ARG A 40 2.72 -2.76 -0.77
CA ARG A 40 2.08 -4.04 -0.44
C ARG A 40 2.20 -4.27 1.06
N PHE A 41 1.07 -4.65 1.66
CA PHE A 41 0.94 -4.97 3.08
C PHE A 41 0.39 -6.39 3.24
N GLU A 42 1.04 -7.20 4.06
CA GLU A 42 0.59 -8.56 4.37
C GLU A 42 1.08 -9.03 5.75
N THR A 43 0.36 -9.96 6.37
CA THR A 43 0.79 -10.55 7.64
C THR A 43 1.95 -11.53 7.41
N LYS A 44 3.00 -11.42 8.22
CA LYS A 44 4.16 -12.32 8.21
C LYS A 44 3.72 -13.78 8.37
N ASP A 45 4.31 -14.65 7.55
CA ASP A 45 4.14 -16.10 7.61
C ASP A 45 2.69 -16.60 7.49
N ALA A 46 1.75 -15.74 7.07
CA ALA A 46 0.36 -16.09 6.85
C ALA A 46 0.11 -16.47 5.38
N SER A 47 -0.76 -17.47 5.17
CA SER A 47 -1.28 -17.77 3.83
C SER A 47 -2.39 -16.77 3.47
N PRO A 48 -2.27 -16.03 2.36
CA PRO A 48 -3.23 -14.97 2.05
C PRO A 48 -4.55 -15.55 1.54
N VAL A 49 -5.66 -14.98 2.00
CA VAL A 49 -7.02 -15.39 1.56
C VAL A 49 -7.38 -14.80 0.20
N GLY A 50 -6.67 -13.75 -0.22
CA GLY A 50 -6.87 -13.08 -1.50
C GLY A 50 -6.00 -11.83 -1.64
N LEU A 51 -6.20 -11.12 -2.75
CA LEU A 51 -5.50 -9.89 -3.10
C LEU A 51 -6.50 -8.75 -3.28
N VAL A 52 -6.25 -7.61 -2.63
CA VAL A 52 -7.04 -6.38 -2.78
C VAL A 52 -6.14 -5.28 -3.32
N TRP A 53 -6.64 -4.54 -4.31
CA TRP A 53 -6.00 -3.33 -4.83
C TRP A 53 -6.80 -2.10 -4.41
N LEU A 54 -6.13 -1.20 -3.70
CA LEU A 54 -6.66 0.10 -3.30
C LEU A 54 -6.06 1.18 -4.20
N CYS A 55 -6.90 1.73 -5.07
CA CYS A 55 -6.54 2.84 -5.94
C CYS A 55 -7.18 4.11 -5.39
N HIS A 56 -6.39 5.13 -5.10
CA HIS A 56 -6.93 6.38 -4.57
C HIS A 56 -7.50 7.28 -5.68
N GLY A 57 -8.30 8.27 -5.27
CA GLY A 57 -8.84 9.29 -6.17
C GLY A 57 -7.82 10.35 -6.59
N TYR A 58 -8.22 11.24 -7.50
CA TYR A 58 -7.39 12.35 -7.99
C TYR A 58 -6.92 13.27 -6.84
N SER A 59 -5.68 13.79 -6.93
CA SER A 59 -5.04 14.67 -5.92
C SER A 59 -4.79 14.04 -4.54
N GLY A 60 -4.79 12.71 -4.44
CA GLY A 60 -4.35 11.97 -3.25
C GLY A 60 -2.95 11.37 -3.42
N HIS A 61 -2.38 10.88 -2.32
CA HIS A 61 -1.32 9.88 -2.36
C HIS A 61 -1.79 8.66 -1.58
N SER A 62 -1.21 7.50 -1.88
CA SER A 62 -1.59 6.23 -1.23
C SER A 62 -1.47 6.30 0.30
N VAL A 63 -0.41 6.93 0.82
CA VAL A 63 -0.20 7.06 2.27
C VAL A 63 -1.29 7.94 2.90
N PHE A 64 -1.56 9.12 2.34
CA PHE A 64 -2.61 10.02 2.86
C PHE A 64 -4.02 9.44 2.77
N SER A 65 -4.28 8.63 1.75
CA SER A 65 -5.63 8.10 1.49
C SER A 65 -6.00 6.99 2.47
N TRP A 66 -5.01 6.24 2.97
CA TRP A 66 -5.27 4.97 3.66
C TRP A 66 -4.75 4.91 5.10
N PHE A 67 -3.84 5.81 5.48
CA PHE A 67 -3.43 6.01 6.86
C PHE A 67 -4.27 7.11 7.49
N LEU A 68 -4.56 6.94 8.78
CA LEU A 68 -5.29 7.92 9.56
C LEU A 68 -4.31 8.90 10.24
N PRO A 69 -4.72 10.15 10.49
CA PRO A 69 -3.97 11.04 11.36
C PRO A 69 -4.28 10.72 12.84
N SER A 70 -3.28 10.85 13.71
CA SER A 70 -3.46 10.64 15.16
C SER A 70 -4.36 11.71 15.81
N ALA A 71 -4.44 12.91 15.21
CA ALA A 71 -5.33 14.00 15.58
C ALA A 71 -5.58 14.93 14.37
N PRO A 72 -6.63 15.78 14.38
CA PRO A 72 -6.86 16.74 13.29
C PRO A 72 -5.63 17.61 12.98
N GLY A 73 -5.21 17.64 11.71
CA GLY A 73 -4.05 18.40 11.24
C GLY A 73 -2.68 17.73 11.44
N GLN A 74 -2.63 16.52 11.99
CA GLN A 74 -1.39 15.74 12.12
C GLN A 74 -1.08 14.93 10.84
N PRO A 75 0.16 14.41 10.69
CA PRO A 75 0.51 13.51 9.59
C PRO A 75 -0.38 12.26 9.53
N HIS A 76 -0.65 11.78 8.32
CA HIS A 76 -1.37 10.53 8.07
C HIS A 76 -0.39 9.36 8.19
N ASP A 77 -0.20 8.87 9.41
CA ASP A 77 0.81 7.87 9.73
C ASP A 77 0.29 6.70 10.56
N GLN A 78 -1.01 6.67 10.92
CA GLN A 78 -1.62 5.59 11.70
C GLN A 78 -2.15 4.48 10.78
N PHE A 79 -1.60 3.28 10.95
CA PHE A 79 -2.01 2.07 10.26
C PHE A 79 -3.29 1.49 10.87
N GLU A 80 -3.30 1.33 12.20
CA GLU A 80 -4.40 0.75 12.96
C GLU A 80 -5.69 1.59 12.85
N GLY A 81 -6.83 0.90 12.76
CA GLY A 81 -8.14 1.53 12.57
C GLY A 81 -8.44 2.01 11.13
N GLY A 82 -7.44 2.00 10.24
CA GLY A 82 -7.61 2.30 8.82
C GLY A 82 -8.12 1.10 8.01
N ILE A 83 -8.54 1.35 6.75
CA ILE A 83 -8.98 0.30 5.83
C ILE A 83 -7.87 -0.72 5.53
N LEU A 84 -6.61 -0.29 5.51
CA LEU A 84 -5.45 -1.17 5.33
C LEU A 84 -5.36 -2.21 6.45
N ALA A 85 -5.36 -1.78 7.72
CA ALA A 85 -5.29 -2.68 8.86
C ALA A 85 -6.44 -3.70 8.84
N ASN A 86 -7.68 -3.24 8.63
CA ASN A 86 -8.85 -4.11 8.62
C ASN A 86 -8.75 -5.23 7.56
N LEU A 87 -8.24 -4.92 6.37
CA LEU A 87 -8.09 -5.90 5.29
C LEU A 87 -6.92 -6.86 5.53
N VAL A 88 -5.79 -6.36 6.04
CA VAL A 88 -4.63 -7.18 6.39
C VAL A 88 -4.98 -8.14 7.54
N ASP A 89 -5.73 -7.68 8.54
CA ASP A 89 -6.21 -8.48 9.67
C ASP A 89 -7.23 -9.54 9.22
N ALA A 90 -8.01 -9.24 8.19
CA ALA A 90 -8.87 -10.21 7.52
C ALA A 90 -8.10 -11.23 6.66
N GLY A 91 -6.76 -11.15 6.59
CA GLY A 91 -5.89 -12.10 5.91
C GLY A 91 -5.66 -11.80 4.42
N TYR A 92 -6.05 -10.61 3.94
CA TYR A 92 -5.77 -10.22 2.56
C TYR A 92 -4.36 -9.66 2.42
N VAL A 93 -3.77 -9.87 1.25
CA VAL A 93 -2.69 -9.03 0.77
C VAL A 93 -3.32 -7.77 0.22
N VAL A 94 -2.86 -6.62 0.70
CA VAL A 94 -3.38 -5.32 0.26
C VAL A 94 -2.29 -4.57 -0.48
N CYS A 95 -2.55 -4.25 -1.74
CA CYS A 95 -1.70 -3.41 -2.57
C CYS A 95 -2.35 -2.03 -2.72
N THR A 96 -1.58 -0.96 -2.55
CA THR A 96 -2.03 0.41 -2.83
C THR A 96 -1.35 0.91 -4.08
N LEU A 97 -2.07 1.58 -4.97
CA LEU A 97 -1.49 2.14 -6.19
C LEU A 97 -1.54 3.66 -6.16
N ASP A 98 -0.39 4.29 -6.31
CA ASP A 98 -0.29 5.74 -6.44
C ASP A 98 -0.48 6.16 -7.90
N HIS A 99 -1.58 6.86 -8.18
CA HIS A 99 -1.94 7.29 -9.52
C HIS A 99 -1.24 8.62 -9.85
N GLN A 100 -0.08 8.53 -10.50
CA GLN A 100 0.75 9.64 -10.96
C GLN A 100 1.08 10.67 -9.85
N SER A 101 2.30 10.55 -9.31
CA SER A 101 2.98 11.61 -8.59
C SER A 101 3.00 12.89 -9.44
N HIS A 102 2.33 13.95 -8.97
CA HIS A 102 2.67 15.31 -9.37
C HIS A 102 3.89 15.78 -8.59
#